data_AF-A0AAV5DUE6-F1
#
_entry.id   AF-A0AAV5DUE6-F1
#
_cell.length_a   1.000
_cell.length_b   1.000
_cell.length_c   1.000
_cell.angle_alpha   90.00
_cell.angle_beta   90.00
_cell.angle_gamma   90.00
#
_symmetry.space_group_name_H-M   'P 1'
#
loop_
_entity.id
_entity.type
_entity.pdbx_description
1 polymer ?
#
loop_
_entity_poly.entity_id
_entity_poly.type
_entity_poly.pdbx_seq_one_letter_code
_entity_poly.pdbx_strand_id
1 'polypeptide(L)'
;MATFSMEVFDNEVVPSTLSSIAPILRVTAEIEPERPRVAYLCRFYAFEKAHRLDQNSIGRGVRQFKMALLQRLEKDNSPSLAKRVEKSDAREIESFYQQYYENYVRALDKGEQADRAQLGKAYQTAGVLFEVLRAVNKNEKVEEVNPEVRAHCLL
;
A
#
# COMPACT_ATOMS: atom_id res chain seq x y z
N MET A 1 -16.57 -2.65 -27.91
CA MET A 1 -15.50 -2.85 -26.92
C MET A 1 -16.10 -2.49 -25.57
N ALA A 2 -16.44 -3.47 -24.74
CA ALA A 2 -17.09 -3.20 -23.46
C ALA A 2 -16.06 -2.60 -22.49
N THR A 3 -16.33 -1.36 -22.04
CA THR A 3 -15.70 -0.79 -20.86
C THR A 3 -16.14 -1.62 -19.66
N PHE A 4 -15.35 -2.63 -19.30
CA PHE A 4 -15.52 -3.36 -18.05
C PHE A 4 -15.10 -2.41 -16.92
N SER A 5 -16.06 -1.61 -16.47
CA SER A 5 -15.91 -0.54 -15.49
C SER A 5 -15.11 -1.01 -14.29
N MET A 6 -14.17 -0.14 -13.90
CA MET A 6 -13.43 -0.18 -12.64
C MET A 6 -14.37 -0.22 -11.40
N GLU A 7 -15.66 0.09 -11.60
CA GLU A 7 -16.75 0.18 -10.62
C GLU A 7 -17.13 -1.13 -9.90
N VAL A 8 -16.73 -2.30 -10.40
CA VAL A 8 -17.10 -3.58 -9.74
C VAL A 8 -16.27 -3.83 -8.47
N PHE A 9 -15.09 -3.22 -8.34
CA PHE A 9 -14.21 -3.41 -7.18
C PHE A 9 -14.43 -2.38 -6.06
N ASP A 10 -15.13 -1.28 -6.33
CA ASP A 10 -15.43 -0.28 -5.30
C ASP A 10 -16.41 -0.79 -4.22
N ASN A 11 -17.02 -1.97 -4.44
CA ASN A 11 -18.01 -2.56 -3.54
C ASN A 11 -17.55 -3.84 -2.85
N GLU A 12 -16.30 -4.29 -3.02
CA GLU A 12 -15.82 -5.45 -2.28
C GLU A 12 -15.43 -5.05 -0.86
N VAL A 13 -16.43 -5.09 0.02
CA VAL A 13 -16.28 -4.79 1.44
C VAL A 13 -15.25 -5.74 2.05
N VAL A 14 -14.19 -5.16 2.63
CA VAL A 14 -13.18 -5.93 3.38
C VAL A 14 -13.89 -6.75 4.47
N PRO A 15 -13.74 -8.09 4.50
CA PRO A 15 -14.33 -8.92 5.53
C PRO A 15 -13.97 -8.42 6.94
N SER A 16 -14.90 -8.50 7.89
CA SER A 16 -14.70 -7.95 9.24
C SER A 16 -13.47 -8.54 9.95
N THR A 17 -13.20 -9.83 9.74
CA THR A 17 -12.01 -10.54 10.25
C THR A 17 -10.69 -10.04 9.65
N LEU A 18 -10.76 -9.29 8.54
CA LEU A 18 -9.64 -8.70 7.81
C LEU A 18 -9.65 -7.16 7.88
N SER A 19 -10.39 -6.57 8.82
CA SER A 19 -10.54 -5.11 8.96
C SER A 19 -9.22 -4.33 9.02
N SER A 20 -8.15 -4.95 9.52
CA SER A 20 -6.79 -4.38 9.56
C SER A 20 -6.14 -4.18 8.18
N ILE A 21 -6.74 -4.70 7.11
CA ILE A 21 -6.29 -4.54 5.72
C ILE A 21 -6.92 -3.31 5.06
N ALA A 22 -8.09 -2.86 5.55
CA ALA A 22 -8.80 -1.73 4.96
C ALA A 22 -7.96 -0.44 4.85
N PRO A 23 -7.15 -0.05 5.86
CA PRO A 23 -6.25 1.10 5.73
C PRO A 23 -5.25 0.97 4.58
N ILE A 24 -4.71 -0.24 4.35
CA ILE A 24 -3.74 -0.50 3.27
C ILE A 24 -4.39 -0.27 1.91
N LEU A 25 -5.60 -0.81 1.71
CA LEU A 25 -6.34 -0.66 0.45
C LEU A 25 -6.79 0.78 0.20
N ARG A 26 -7.15 1.52 1.26
CA ARG A 26 -7.48 2.94 1.16
C ARG A 26 -6.27 3.74 0.71
N VAL A 27 -5.12 3.58 1.37
CA VAL A 27 -3.86 4.22 0.97
C VAL A 27 -3.50 3.85 -0.46
N THR A 28 -3.64 2.56 -0.82
CA THR A 28 -3.38 2.06 -2.18
C THR A 28 -4.16 2.82 -3.25
N ALA A 29 -5.46 3.05 -3.03
CA ALA A 29 -6.32 3.77 -3.98
C ALA A 29 -5.89 5.24 -4.15
N GLU A 30 -5.42 5.88 -3.08
CA GLU A 30 -4.96 7.27 -3.13
C GLU A 30 -3.65 7.44 -3.90
N ILE A 31 -2.73 6.47 -3.76
CA ILE A 31 -1.42 6.54 -4.42
C ILE A 31 -1.45 6.04 -5.87
N GLU A 32 -2.46 5.24 -6.26
CA GLU A 32 -2.54 4.60 -7.59
C GLU A 32 -2.45 5.57 -8.78
N PRO A 33 -3.10 6.75 -8.77
CA PRO A 33 -2.99 7.71 -9.87
C PRO A 33 -1.58 8.26 -10.07
N GLU A 34 -0.82 8.44 -8.98
CA GLU A 34 0.51 9.07 -9.00
C GLU A 34 1.63 8.03 -9.13
N ARG A 35 1.54 6.94 -8.36
CA ARG A 35 2.56 5.88 -8.26
C ARG A 35 1.93 4.48 -8.45
N PRO A 36 1.60 4.10 -9.69
CA PRO A 36 0.93 2.83 -10.00
C PRO A 36 1.72 1.60 -9.53
N ARG A 37 3.07 1.63 -9.60
CA ARG A 37 3.89 0.50 -9.15
C ARG A 37 3.86 0.34 -7.63
N VAL A 38 3.97 1.44 -6.87
CA VAL A 38 3.86 1.41 -5.41
C VAL A 38 2.47 0.93 -4.99
N ALA A 39 1.41 1.37 -5.68
CA ALA A 39 0.04 0.91 -5.43
C ALA A 39 -0.10 -0.60 -5.64
N TYR A 40 0.44 -1.13 -6.74
CA TYR A 40 0.48 -2.57 -6.98
C TYR A 40 1.16 -3.33 -5.84
N LEU A 41 2.30 -2.85 -5.35
CA LEU A 41 3.05 -3.48 -4.25
C LEU A 41 2.28 -3.42 -2.92
N CYS A 42 1.60 -2.31 -2.63
CA CYS A 42 0.73 -2.19 -1.46
C CYS A 42 -0.45 -3.18 -1.52
N ARG A 43 -1.05 -3.35 -2.70
CA ARG A 43 -2.11 -4.34 -2.96
C ARG A 43 -1.61 -5.77 -2.79
N PHE A 44 -0.39 -6.06 -3.25
CA PHE A 44 0.22 -7.37 -3.09
C PHE A 44 0.47 -7.70 -1.61
N TYR A 45 1.02 -6.74 -0.87
CA TYR A 45 1.19 -6.86 0.58
C TYR A 45 -0.14 -7.06 1.32
N ALA A 46 -1.20 -6.35 0.91
CA ALA A 46 -2.54 -6.56 1.45
C ALA A 46 -3.03 -7.99 1.26
N PHE A 47 -2.80 -8.60 0.09
CA PHE A 47 -3.12 -10.00 -0.18
C PHE A 47 -2.32 -10.94 0.73
N GLU A 48 -1.00 -10.76 0.85
CA GLU A 48 -0.17 -11.57 1.73
C GLU A 48 -0.58 -11.43 3.20
N LYS A 49 -0.96 -10.22 3.65
CA LYS A 49 -1.47 -9.97 5.00
C LYS A 49 -2.82 -10.67 5.22
N ALA A 50 -3.73 -10.62 4.24
CA ALA A 50 -4.98 -11.39 4.27
C ALA A 50 -4.73 -12.88 4.37
N HIS A 51 -3.75 -13.39 3.61
CA HIS A 51 -3.38 -14.79 3.64
C HIS A 51 -2.86 -15.20 5.02
N ARG A 52 -1.97 -14.40 5.62
CA ARG A 52 -1.45 -14.66 6.98
C ARG A 52 -2.52 -14.61 8.07
N LEU A 53 -3.49 -13.70 7.95
CA LEU A 53 -4.55 -13.54 8.96
C LEU A 53 -5.57 -14.67 8.96
N ASP A 54 -5.80 -15.32 7.82
CA ASP A 54 -6.74 -16.44 7.71
C ASP A 54 -6.31 -17.39 6.59
N GLN A 55 -5.25 -18.15 6.81
CA GLN A 55 -4.61 -18.98 5.78
C GLN A 55 -5.59 -19.92 5.06
N ASN A 56 -6.49 -20.54 5.82
CA ASN A 56 -7.47 -21.51 5.30
C ASN A 56 -8.76 -20.86 4.78
N SER A 57 -8.89 -19.53 4.88
CA SER A 57 -10.04 -18.76 4.41
C SER A 57 -11.37 -19.21 5.05
N ILE A 58 -11.35 -19.44 6.37
CA ILE A 58 -12.50 -19.91 7.16
C ILE A 58 -13.49 -18.77 7.43
N GLY A 59 -12.99 -17.54 7.53
CA GLY A 59 -13.79 -16.35 7.75
C GLY A 59 -14.79 -16.11 6.62
N ARG A 60 -15.98 -15.64 6.99
CA ARG A 60 -17.04 -15.33 6.03
C ARG A 60 -16.55 -14.32 4.99
N GLY A 61 -16.63 -14.69 3.72
CA GLY A 61 -16.24 -13.83 2.58
C GLY A 61 -14.74 -13.74 2.31
N VAL A 62 -13.88 -14.33 3.15
CA VAL A 62 -12.41 -14.22 3.02
C VAL A 62 -11.90 -14.85 1.73
N ARG A 63 -12.44 -16.01 1.34
CA ARG A 63 -12.02 -16.68 0.10
C ARG A 63 -12.35 -15.83 -1.13
N GLN A 64 -13.56 -15.29 -1.20
CA GLN A 64 -14.02 -14.42 -2.29
C GLN A 64 -13.13 -13.18 -2.39
N PHE A 65 -12.95 -12.50 -1.26
CA PHE A 65 -12.08 -11.32 -1.15
C PHE A 65 -10.66 -11.58 -1.65
N LYS A 66 -10.03 -12.68 -1.22
CA LYS A 66 -8.67 -13.03 -1.67
C LYS A 66 -8.61 -13.34 -3.16
N MET A 67 -9.59 -14.07 -3.68
CA MET A 67 -9.65 -14.41 -5.11
C MET A 67 -9.77 -13.16 -5.97
N ALA A 68 -10.65 -12.24 -5.60
CA ALA A 68 -10.83 -10.99 -6.33
C ALA A 68 -9.60 -10.08 -6.24
N LEU A 69 -8.97 -10.00 -5.06
CA LEU A 69 -7.72 -9.27 -4.88
C LEU A 69 -6.59 -9.88 -5.73
N LEU A 70 -6.49 -11.21 -5.82
CA LEU A 70 -5.52 -11.91 -6.67
C LEU A 70 -5.76 -11.63 -8.16
N GLN A 71 -7.01 -11.71 -8.63
CA GLN A 71 -7.34 -11.37 -10.03
C GLN A 71 -6.97 -9.94 -10.38
N ARG A 72 -7.17 -9.00 -9.44
CA ARG A 72 -6.77 -7.60 -9.62
C ARG A 72 -5.25 -7.47 -9.73
N LEU A 73 -4.50 -8.19 -8.88
CA LEU A 73 -3.03 -8.21 -8.96
C LEU A 73 -2.55 -8.73 -10.32
N GLU A 74 -3.10 -9.84 -10.81
CA GLU A 74 -2.75 -10.40 -12.11
C GLU A 74 -2.97 -9.39 -13.25
N LYS A 75 -4.10 -8.65 -13.21
CA LYS A 75 -4.43 -7.63 -14.20
C LYS A 75 -3.52 -6.40 -14.14
N ASP A 76 -3.17 -5.95 -12.93
CA ASP A 76 -2.46 -4.69 -12.73
C ASP A 76 -0.92 -4.83 -12.79
N ASN A 77 -0.38 -6.05 -12.71
CA ASN A 77 1.06 -6.26 -12.63
C ASN A 77 1.82 -5.68 -13.83
N SER A 78 1.51 -6.11 -15.05
CA SER A 78 2.24 -5.65 -16.24
C SER A 78 2.07 -4.14 -16.51
N PRO A 79 0.85 -3.55 -16.44
CA PRO A 79 0.68 -2.11 -16.58
C PRO A 79 1.41 -1.29 -15.51
N SER A 80 1.44 -1.76 -14.26
CA SER A 80 2.15 -1.07 -13.19
C SER A 80 3.67 -1.14 -13.39
N LEU A 81 4.19 -2.29 -13.83
CA LEU A 81 5.60 -2.49 -14.10
C LEU A 81 6.09 -1.62 -15.26
N ALA A 82 5.28 -1.45 -16.31
CA ALA A 82 5.60 -0.57 -17.43
C ALA A 82 5.72 0.92 -17.03
N LYS A 83 5.10 1.31 -15.90
CA LYS A 83 5.17 2.67 -15.34
C LYS A 83 6.20 2.82 -14.23
N ARG A 84 7.04 1.81 -14.01
CA ARG A 84 8.12 1.87 -13.01
C ARG A 84 9.15 2.90 -13.43
N VAL A 85 9.58 3.72 -12.48
CA VAL A 85 10.62 4.75 -12.63
C VAL A 85 11.95 4.34 -11.97
N GLU A 86 11.92 3.45 -10.97
CA GLU A 86 13.10 2.96 -10.27
C GLU A 86 13.60 1.61 -10.79
N LYS A 87 14.79 1.19 -10.31
CA LYS A 87 15.44 -0.05 -10.73
C LYS A 87 14.91 -1.32 -10.06
N SER A 88 14.27 -1.20 -8.90
CA SER A 88 13.65 -2.31 -8.17
C SER A 88 12.37 -1.86 -7.46
N ASP A 89 11.58 -2.82 -7.00
CA ASP A 89 10.33 -2.54 -6.28
C ASP A 89 10.61 -1.95 -4.90
N ALA A 90 11.68 -2.38 -4.22
CA ALA A 90 12.15 -1.76 -2.99
C ALA A 90 12.46 -0.26 -3.18
N ARG A 91 13.18 0.08 -4.27
CA ARG A 91 13.55 1.47 -4.56
C ARG A 91 12.36 2.33 -4.95
N GLU A 92 11.35 1.79 -5.64
CA GLU A 92 10.08 2.49 -5.89
C GLU A 92 9.43 2.96 -4.59
N ILE A 93 9.31 2.05 -3.62
CA ILE A 93 8.65 2.36 -2.35
C ILE A 93 9.51 3.31 -1.52
N GLU A 94 10.83 3.12 -1.48
CA GLU A 94 11.75 4.00 -0.73
C GLU A 94 11.75 5.43 -1.28
N SER A 95 11.88 5.58 -2.60
CA SER A 95 11.88 6.87 -3.29
C SER A 95 10.56 7.61 -3.05
N PHE A 96 9.43 6.90 -3.16
CA PHE A 96 8.13 7.49 -2.87
C PHE A 96 7.94 7.84 -1.39
N TYR A 97 8.40 6.98 -0.47
CA TYR A 97 8.32 7.23 0.97
C TYR A 97 9.05 8.53 1.35
N GLN A 98 10.27 8.72 0.84
CA GLN A 98 11.07 9.92 1.11
C GLN A 98 10.34 11.18 0.61
N GLN A 99 9.87 11.16 -0.64
CA GLN A 99 9.11 12.28 -1.23
C GLN A 99 7.84 12.58 -0.45
N TYR A 100 7.09 11.54 -0.06
CA TYR A 100 5.87 11.70 0.72
C TYR A 100 6.15 12.31 2.09
N TYR A 101 7.19 11.84 2.78
CA TYR A 101 7.55 12.34 4.11
C TYR A 101 7.99 13.81 4.08
N GLU A 102 8.78 14.20 3.09
CA GLU A 102 9.23 15.59 2.93
C GLU A 102 8.07 16.54 2.58
N ASN A 103 7.21 16.12 1.65
CA ASN A 103 6.15 16.99 1.12
C ASN A 103 4.92 17.08 2.02
N TYR A 104 4.61 16.03 2.78
CA TYR A 104 3.40 15.98 3.61
C TYR A 104 3.74 16.00 5.09
N VAL A 105 4.60 15.11 5.58
CA VAL A 105 4.84 14.99 7.03
C VAL A 105 5.62 16.21 7.55
N ARG A 106 6.76 16.55 6.94
CA ARG A 106 7.56 17.73 7.36
C ARG A 106 6.87 19.06 7.08
N ALA A 107 6.09 19.15 6.01
CA ALA A 107 5.36 20.38 5.68
C ALA A 107 4.22 20.64 6.67
N LEU A 108 3.49 19.59 7.07
CA LEU A 108 2.41 19.69 8.06
C LEU A 108 2.94 19.92 9.48
N ASP A 109 4.10 19.33 9.84
CA ASP A 109 4.73 19.53 11.15
C ASP A 109 5.22 20.98 11.38
N LYS A 110 5.51 21.71 10.30
CA LYS A 110 5.94 23.13 10.36
C LYS A 110 4.79 24.13 10.23
N GLY A 111 3.58 23.68 9.90
CA GLY A 111 2.42 24.55 9.74
C GLY A 111 1.74 24.78 11.08
N GLU A 112 1.61 26.04 11.52
CA GLU A 112 0.90 26.45 12.75
C GLU A 112 -0.59 26.00 12.78
N GLN A 113 -1.10 25.47 11.68
CA GLN A 113 -2.50 25.08 11.48
C GLN A 113 -2.66 23.85 10.58
N ALA A 114 -1.74 22.88 10.64
CA ALA A 114 -2.03 21.60 10.01
C ALA A 114 -3.26 20.97 10.68
N ASP A 115 -4.30 20.72 9.88
CA ASP A 115 -5.48 20.02 10.34
C ASP A 115 -5.01 18.67 10.91
N ARG A 116 -5.19 18.45 12.22
CA ARG A 116 -4.76 17.24 12.92
C ARG A 116 -5.25 15.97 12.21
N ALA A 117 -6.39 16.05 11.51
CA ALA A 117 -6.90 14.97 10.68
C ALA A 117 -6.01 14.65 9.48
N GLN A 118 -5.50 15.68 8.78
CA GLN A 118 -4.57 15.53 7.66
C GLN A 118 -3.23 14.97 8.12
N LEU A 119 -2.72 15.42 9.27
CA LEU A 119 -1.48 14.91 9.85
C LEU A 119 -1.63 13.42 10.25
N GLY A 120 -2.73 13.06 10.92
CA GLY A 120 -3.03 11.66 11.25
C GLY A 120 -3.15 10.76 10.00
N LYS A 121 -3.74 11.29 8.92
CA LYS A 121 -3.80 10.60 7.63
C LYS A 121 -2.40 10.41 7.02
N ALA A 122 -1.56 11.43 7.06
CA ALA A 122 -0.19 11.36 6.54
C ALA A 122 0.64 10.29 7.28
N TYR A 123 0.55 10.24 8.61
CA TYR A 123 1.20 9.19 9.39
C TYR A 123 0.66 7.79 9.08
N GLN A 124 -0.66 7.65 8.89
CA GLN A 124 -1.25 6.37 8.48
C GLN A 124 -0.67 5.90 7.13
N THR A 125 -0.58 6.79 6.14
CA THR A 125 0.02 6.48 4.84
C THR A 125 1.48 6.10 4.97
N ALA A 126 2.28 6.88 5.71
CA ALA A 126 3.69 6.59 5.94
C ALA A 126 3.88 5.21 6.62
N GLY A 127 3.08 4.90 7.64
CA GLY A 127 3.11 3.60 8.32
C GLY A 127 2.81 2.43 7.38
N VAL A 128 1.81 2.57 6.49
CA VAL A 128 1.52 1.55 5.46
C VAL A 128 2.71 1.38 4.51
N LEU A 129 3.26 2.48 3.98
CA LEU A 129 4.40 2.42 3.06
C LEU A 129 5.63 1.75 3.71
N PHE A 130 5.88 2.02 4.98
CA PHE A 130 6.96 1.38 5.73
C PHE A 130 6.75 -0.13 5.93
N GLU A 131 5.54 -0.55 6.30
CA GLU A 131 5.20 -1.97 6.40
C GLU A 131 5.45 -2.71 5.08
N VAL A 132 5.03 -2.11 3.97
CA VAL A 132 5.18 -2.66 2.61
C VAL A 132 6.65 -2.72 2.22
N LEU A 133 7.42 -1.65 2.44
CA LEU A 133 8.87 -1.61 2.16
C LEU A 133 9.61 -2.72 2.92
N ARG A 134 9.29 -2.91 4.20
CA ARG A 134 9.91 -3.96 5.01
C ARG A 134 9.58 -5.36 4.49
N ALA A 135 8.36 -5.58 3.99
CA ALA A 135 7.96 -6.86 3.39
C ALA A 135 8.71 -7.11 2.07
N VAL A 136 8.80 -6.10 1.20
CA VAL A 136 9.49 -6.19 -0.09
C VAL A 136 10.99 -6.43 0.10
N ASN A 137 11.65 -5.71 1.01
CA ASN A 137 13.07 -5.92 1.30
C ASN A 137 13.37 -7.34 1.78
N LYS A 138 12.51 -7.92 2.63
CA LYS A 138 12.64 -9.32 3.06
C LYS A 138 12.54 -10.29 1.89
N ASN A 139 11.62 -10.05 0.96
CA ASN A 139 11.43 -10.89 -0.22
C ASN A 139 12.60 -10.76 -1.22
N GLU A 140 13.17 -9.56 -1.37
CA GLU A 140 14.36 -9.29 -2.21
C GLU A 140 15.69 -9.68 -1.53
N LYS A 141 15.67 -10.18 -0.27
CA LYS A 141 16.85 -10.47 0.55
C LYS A 141 17.79 -9.27 0.77
N VAL A 142 17.22 -8.08 0.82
CA VAL A 142 17.94 -6.85 1.18
C VAL A 142 17.86 -6.71 2.70
N GLU A 143 19.00 -6.81 3.39
CA GLU A 143 19.04 -6.97 4.86
C GLU A 143 18.63 -5.71 5.64
N GLU A 144 18.71 -4.50 5.07
CA GLU A 144 18.43 -3.28 5.82
C GLU A 144 17.58 -2.24 5.07
N VAL A 145 16.55 -1.74 5.75
CA VAL A 145 15.82 -0.52 5.37
C VAL A 145 16.73 0.67 5.69
N ASN A 146 16.80 1.64 4.78
CA ASN A 146 17.58 2.86 4.93
C ASN A 146 17.37 3.51 6.33
N PRO A 147 18.46 3.85 7.06
CA PRO A 147 18.38 4.43 8.40
C PRO A 147 17.45 5.64 8.52
N GLU A 148 17.36 6.49 7.49
CA GLU A 148 16.49 7.68 7.50
C GLU A 148 15.00 7.28 7.52
N VAL A 149 14.63 6.30 6.70
CA VAL A 149 13.26 5.76 6.66
C VAL A 149 12.91 5.10 8.01
N ARG A 150 13.86 4.41 8.64
CA ARG A 150 13.68 3.83 9.97
C ARG A 150 13.48 4.89 11.05
N ALA A 151 14.24 5.99 11.02
CA ALA A 151 14.12 7.07 12.00
C ALA A 151 12.75 7.76 11.95
N HIS A 152 12.17 7.91 10.75
CA HIS A 152 10.87 8.53 10.54
C HIS A 152 9.68 7.72 11.10
N CYS A 153 9.87 6.42 11.37
CA CYS A 153 8.83 5.54 11.89
C CYS A 153 8.84 5.40 13.43
N LEU A 154 9.77 6.07 14.12
CA LEU A 154 9.86 6.09 15.59
C LEU A 154 9.23 7.34 16.21
N LEU A 155 8.64 8.21 15.39
CA LEU A 155 7.87 9.40 15.76
C LEU A 155 6.37 9.07 15.74
#